data_AF-A0A7Y3DL50-F1
#
_entry.id   AF-A0A7Y3DL50-F1
#
_cell.length_a   1.000
_cell.length_b   1.000
_cell.length_c   1.000
_cell.angle_alpha   90.00
_cell.angle_beta   90.00
_cell.angle_gamma   90.00
#
_symmetry.space_group_name_H-M   'P 1'
#
loop_
_entity.id
_entity.type
_entity.pdbx_description
1 polymer ?
#
loop_
_entity_poly.entity_id
_entity_poly.type
_entity_poly.pdbx_seq_one_letter_code
_entity_poly.pdbx_strand_id
1 'polypeptide(L)'
;MKKTPKNKTSTIDEISEMAAEGKDVSEYFTRKFRVRKPLEKAKIQRVNVDYNLDMLEELDALAKELNVSRQAVIKIYLRQALDQHLIASQTTR
;
A
#
# COMPACT_ATOMS: atom_id res chain seq x y z
N MET A 1 -52.43 -12.50 11.10
CA MET A 1 -51.05 -12.02 10.89
C MET A 1 -50.71 -12.13 9.40
N LYS A 2 -50.56 -11.00 8.69
CA LYS A 2 -50.21 -11.02 7.27
C LYS A 2 -48.71 -11.29 7.12
N LYS A 3 -48.34 -12.36 6.42
CA LYS A 3 -46.93 -12.73 6.15
C LYS A 3 -46.41 -11.86 5.01
N THR A 4 -45.39 -11.05 5.29
CA THR A 4 -44.65 -10.28 4.28
C THR A 4 -43.89 -11.25 3.36
N PRO A 5 -44.00 -11.16 2.02
CA PRO A 5 -43.27 -12.06 1.13
C PRO A 5 -41.76 -11.78 1.22
N LYS A 6 -40.95 -12.84 1.36
CA LYS A 6 -39.49 -12.78 1.24
C LYS A 6 -39.15 -12.35 -0.19
N ASN A 7 -38.56 -11.17 -0.36
CA ASN A 7 -38.01 -10.77 -1.66
C ASN A 7 -36.87 -11.73 -2.06
N LYS A 8 -37.01 -12.31 -3.24
CA LYS A 8 -36.02 -13.15 -3.90
C LYS A 8 -34.80 -12.25 -4.18
N THR A 9 -33.68 -12.47 -3.49
CA THR A 9 -32.45 -11.74 -3.80
C THR A 9 -31.90 -12.25 -5.12
N SER A 10 -31.94 -11.41 -6.16
CA SER A 10 -31.34 -11.71 -7.47
C SER A 10 -29.85 -12.00 -7.33
N THR A 11 -29.35 -12.90 -8.17
CA THR A 11 -27.93 -13.29 -8.24
C THR A 11 -27.11 -12.15 -8.87
N ILE A 12 -25.81 -12.10 -8.62
CA ILE A 12 -24.91 -11.06 -9.19
C ILE A 12 -24.96 -11.08 -10.73
N ASP A 13 -25.05 -12.26 -11.34
CA ASP A 13 -25.12 -12.41 -12.79
C ASP A 13 -26.42 -11.82 -13.36
N GLU A 14 -27.55 -12.02 -12.68
CA GLU A 14 -28.84 -11.47 -13.08
C GLU A 14 -28.84 -9.93 -13.00
N ILE A 15 -28.20 -9.36 -11.97
CA ILE A 15 -28.06 -7.90 -11.83
C ILE A 15 -27.15 -7.34 -12.93
N SER A 16 -26.12 -8.10 -13.34
CA SER A 16 -25.20 -7.70 -14.40
C SER A 16 -25.88 -7.68 -15.77
N GLU A 17 -26.71 -8.67 -16.05
CA GLU A 17 -27.51 -8.74 -17.28
C GLU A 17 -28.55 -7.61 -17.34
N MET A 18 -29.26 -7.35 -16.23
CA MET A 18 -30.18 -6.21 -16.14
C MET A 18 -29.48 -4.87 -16.39
N ALA A 19 -28.28 -4.68 -15.85
CA ALA A 19 -27.49 -3.47 -16.10
C ALA A 19 -27.04 -3.37 -17.58
N ALA A 20 -26.66 -4.48 -18.20
CA ALA A 20 -26.26 -4.53 -19.61
C ALA A 20 -27.43 -4.24 -20.56
N GLU A 21 -28.65 -4.64 -20.19
CA GLU A 21 -29.89 -4.30 -20.90
C GLU A 21 -30.35 -2.84 -20.67
N GLY A 22 -29.63 -2.08 -19.83
CA GLY A 22 -29.96 -0.69 -19.52
C GLY A 22 -31.10 -0.51 -18.51
N LYS A 23 -31.46 -1.56 -17.76
CA LYS A 23 -32.45 -1.48 -16.67
C LYS A 23 -31.82 -0.83 -15.43
N ASP A 24 -32.64 -0.14 -14.64
CA ASP A 24 -32.18 0.49 -13.40
C ASP A 24 -31.85 -0.57 -12.33
N VAL A 25 -30.58 -0.64 -11.94
CA VAL A 25 -30.07 -1.54 -10.89
C VAL A 25 -29.73 -0.80 -9.60
N SER A 26 -30.18 0.45 -9.45
CA SER A 26 -29.89 1.30 -8.29
C SER A 26 -30.33 0.68 -6.96
N GLU A 27 -31.38 -0.13 -6.93
CA GLU A 27 -31.87 -0.82 -5.73
C GLU A 27 -30.85 -1.82 -5.16
N TYR A 28 -29.97 -2.35 -6.00
CA TYR A 28 -28.91 -3.29 -5.60
C TYR A 28 -27.64 -2.57 -5.13
N PHE A 29 -27.52 -1.26 -5.42
CA PHE A 29 -26.34 -0.48 -5.07
C PHE A 29 -26.53 0.19 -3.69
N THR A 30 -25.95 -0.41 -2.65
CA THR A 30 -26.10 0.09 -1.26
C THR A 30 -25.45 1.47 -1.01
N ARG A 31 -24.81 2.10 -2.01
CA ARG A 31 -24.09 3.40 -1.94
C ARG A 31 -23.07 3.51 -0.78
N LYS A 32 -22.77 2.41 -0.10
CA LYS A 32 -21.78 2.30 0.97
C LYS A 32 -20.42 2.03 0.36
N PHE A 33 -19.84 3.06 -0.23
CA PHE A 33 -18.43 3.03 -0.59
C PHE A 33 -17.61 3.07 0.71
N ARG A 34 -16.84 2.01 0.99
CA ARG A 34 -15.75 2.12 1.97
C ARG A 34 -14.65 2.93 1.32
N VAL A 35 -14.64 4.24 1.57
CA VAL A 35 -13.46 5.05 1.36
C VAL A 35 -12.40 4.46 2.30
N ARG A 36 -11.47 3.67 1.75
CA ARG A 36 -10.26 3.31 2.48
C ARG A 36 -9.61 4.66 2.80
N LYS A 37 -9.61 5.05 4.09
CA LYS A 37 -8.81 6.19 4.55
C LYS A 37 -7.44 6.07 3.89
N PRO A 38 -6.83 7.17 3.40
CA PRO A 38 -5.46 7.12 2.93
C PRO A 38 -4.67 6.35 3.98
N LEU A 39 -3.99 5.26 3.58
CA LEU A 39 -3.07 4.52 4.42
C LEU A 39 -2.30 5.59 5.19
N GLU A 40 -2.48 5.64 6.52
CA GLU A 40 -1.91 6.70 7.35
C GLU A 40 -0.50 6.92 6.86
N LYS A 41 -0.20 8.12 6.33
CA LYS A 41 1.14 8.46 5.85
C LYS A 41 2.05 7.99 6.96
N ALA A 42 2.84 6.93 6.72
CA ALA A 42 3.74 6.38 7.72
C ALA A 42 4.42 7.57 8.39
N LYS A 43 4.43 7.64 9.72
CA LYS A 43 4.98 8.82 10.42
C LYS A 43 6.42 9.03 9.95
N ILE A 44 6.62 9.92 8.99
CA ILE A 44 7.94 10.20 8.39
C ILE A 44 8.59 11.23 9.30
N GLN A 45 9.58 10.79 10.07
CA GLN A 45 10.49 11.69 10.78
C GLN A 45 11.66 12.02 9.84
N ARG A 46 11.90 13.32 9.61
CA ARG A 46 13.11 13.77 8.90
C ARG A 46 14.25 13.87 9.90
N VAL A 47 15.43 13.40 9.48
CA VAL A 47 16.66 13.42 10.26
C VAL A 47 17.76 13.94 9.34
N ASN A 48 18.57 14.87 9.84
CA ASN A 48 19.74 15.39 9.14
C ASN A 48 20.96 14.56 9.56
N VAL A 49 21.80 14.20 8.59
CA VAL A 49 23.02 13.42 8.79
C VAL A 49 24.08 14.02 7.88
N ASP A 50 25.26 14.29 8.43
CA ASP A 50 26.40 14.77 7.67
C ASP A 50 27.14 13.58 7.06
N TYR A 51 27.52 13.72 5.78
CA TYR A 51 28.33 12.76 5.04
C TYR A 51 29.57 13.49 4.52
N ASN A 52 30.70 12.81 4.49
CA ASN A 52 31.87 13.34 3.79
C ASN A 52 31.62 13.31 2.26
N LEU A 53 32.43 14.07 1.52
CA LEU A 53 32.27 14.19 0.07
C LEU A 53 32.50 12.86 -0.64
N ASP A 54 33.54 12.13 -0.24
CA ASP A 54 33.90 10.84 -0.84
C ASP A 54 32.74 9.84 -0.78
N MET A 55 32.07 9.70 0.37
CA MET A 55 30.89 8.84 0.50
C MET A 55 29.71 9.32 -0.36
N LEU A 56 29.53 10.63 -0.50
CA LEU A 56 28.46 11.16 -1.36
C LEU A 56 28.71 10.82 -2.83
N GLU A 57 29.96 10.93 -3.28
CA GLU A 57 30.36 10.57 -4.64
C GLU A 57 30.12 9.08 -4.91
N GLU A 58 30.51 8.21 -3.98
CA GLU A 58 30.24 6.76 -4.07
C GLU A 58 28.74 6.46 -4.12
N LEU A 59 27.94 7.08 -3.24
CA LEU A 59 26.49 6.91 -3.21
C LEU A 59 25.83 7.42 -4.50
N ASP A 60 26.34 8.50 -5.10
CA ASP A 60 25.84 9.05 -6.35
C ASP A 60 26.16 8.16 -7.56
N ALA A 61 27.38 7.63 -7.61
CA ALA A 61 27.77 6.68 -8.66
C ALA A 61 26.85 5.46 -8.64
N LEU A 62 26.62 4.90 -7.45
CA LEU A 62 25.74 3.74 -7.26
C LEU A 62 24.27 4.08 -7.58
N ALA A 63 23.78 5.23 -7.14
CA ALA A 63 22.42 5.68 -7.43
C ALA A 63 22.20 5.85 -8.95
N LYS A 64 23.20 6.34 -9.67
CA LYS A 64 23.17 6.48 -11.13
C LYS A 64 23.17 5.13 -11.84
N GLU A 65 24.01 4.20 -11.40
CA GLU A 65 24.07 2.84 -11.96
C GLU A 65 22.73 2.11 -11.80
N LEU A 66 22.11 2.23 -10.62
CA LEU A 66 20.84 1.61 -10.30
C LEU A 66 19.61 2.39 -10.83
N ASN A 67 19.82 3.58 -11.41
CA ASN A 67 18.77 4.51 -11.84
C ASN A 67 17.72 4.80 -10.76
N VAL A 68 18.20 5.10 -9.54
CA VAL A 68 17.36 5.45 -8.39
C VAL A 68 17.86 6.72 -7.71
N SER A 69 17.06 7.28 -6.79
CA SER A 69 17.53 8.38 -5.95
C SER A 69 18.60 7.92 -4.94
N ARG A 70 19.57 8.78 -4.63
CA ARG A 70 20.52 8.59 -3.51
C ARG A 70 19.83 8.18 -2.20
N GLN A 71 18.69 8.81 -1.91
CA GLN A 71 17.86 8.51 -0.72
C GLN A 71 17.33 7.07 -0.71
N ALA A 72 17.08 6.46 -1.86
CA ALA A 72 16.65 5.06 -1.94
C ALA A 72 17.80 4.12 -1.59
N VAL A 73 19.00 4.39 -2.12
CA VAL A 73 20.22 3.64 -1.80
C VAL A 73 20.49 3.68 -0.29
N ILE A 74 20.52 4.89 0.29
CA ILE A 74 20.73 5.10 1.74
C ILE A 74 19.71 4.29 2.56
N LYS A 75 18.42 4.36 2.20
CA LYS A 75 17.37 3.64 2.93
C LYS A 75 17.55 2.12 2.88
N ILE A 76 17.91 1.57 1.72
CA ILE A 76 18.09 0.13 1.54
C ILE A 76 19.28 -0.35 2.37
N TYR A 77 20.42 0.33 2.29
CA TYR A 77 21.62 -0.05 3.03
C TYR A 77 21.44 0.10 4.54
N LEU A 78 20.80 1.18 5.00
CA LEU A 78 20.47 1.34 6.42
C LEU A 78 19.56 0.19 6.89
N ARG A 79 18.54 -0.19 6.10
CA ARG A 79 17.64 -1.29 6.46
C ARG A 79 18.41 -2.62 6.55
N GLN A 80 19.27 -2.91 5.58
CA GLN A 80 20.07 -4.13 5.56
C GLN A 80 21.00 -4.22 6.78
N ALA A 81 21.68 -3.13 7.13
CA ALA A 81 22.55 -3.08 8.31
C ALA A 81 21.77 -3.32 9.62
N LEU A 82 20.58 -2.70 9.76
CA LEU A 82 19.72 -2.91 10.92
C LEU A 82 19.18 -4.34 11.01
N ASP A 83 18.82 -4.94 9.87
CA ASP A 83 18.36 -6.32 9.80
C ASP A 83 19.44 -7.31 10.21
N GLN A 84 20.66 -7.13 9.70
CA GLN A 84 21.81 -7.93 10.08
C GLN A 84 22.10 -7.85 11.58
N HIS A 85 22.07 -6.62 12.15
CA HIS A 85 22.25 -6.42 13.57
C HIS A 85 21.17 -7.11 14.41
N LEU A 86 19.90 -7.03 13.98
CA LEU A 86 18.79 -7.70 14.66
C LEU A 86 18.99 -9.23 14.67
N ILE A 87 19.33 -9.82 13.52
CA ILE A 87 19.57 -11.27 13.40
C ILE A 87 20.72 -11.71 14.32
N ALA A 88 21.83 -10.96 14.33
CA ALA A 88 22.98 -11.25 15.19
C ALA A 88 22.60 -11.16 16.68
N SER A 89 21.81 -10.16 17.07
CA SER A 89 21.36 -9.99 18.46
C SER A 89 20.42 -11.09 18.95
N GLN A 90 19.63 -11.68 18.05
CA GLN A 90 18.70 -12.78 18.37
C GLN A 90 19.41 -14.12 18.50
N THR A 91 20.51 -14.32 17.76
CA THR A 91 21.30 -15.56 17.80
C THR A 91 22.19 -15.64 19.05
N THR A 92 22.42 -14.49 19.70
CA THR A 92 23.24 -14.39 20.92
C THR A 92 22.41 -14.58 22.20
N ARG A 93 21.07 -14.73 22.10
CA ARG A 93 20.17 -15.02 23.23
C ARG A 93 19.75 -16.49 23.24
#